data_AF-A0A7K3KZU2-F1
#
_entry.id   AF-A0A7K3KZU2-F1
#
_cell.length_a   1.000
_cell.length_b   1.000
_cell.length_c   1.000
_cell.angle_alpha   90.00
_cell.angle_beta   90.00
_cell.angle_gamma   90.00
#
_symmetry.space_group_name_H-M   'P 1'
#
loop_
_entity.id
_entity.type
_entity.pdbx_description
1 polymer ?
#
loop_
_entity_poly.entity_id
_entity_poly.type
_entity_poly.pdbx_seq_one_letter_code
_entity_poly.pdbx_strand_id
1 'polypeptide(L)'
;MPVTVNMVIAGLIVVAAALGLAFVKVGELAGLGRPAPRGSLRAPHGRLVRTRCLDEPAALGFAARLARLGAPLLVVLALSLAVGLAGLLPLGGVLLPSLELVAAVAVGLGLTYADAGPWRALGYALAGYLIGGVAATAAGLGVMPGDVAAINGLTLVAGTVLEALALAWMPPKRAWAREFEDGHVNAIRVSDRSAAARAFRALDDPAWRPPADRIRHAHAVDVVRETRKERGDDGE
;
A
#
# COMPACT_ATOMS: atom_id res chain seq x y z
N MET A 1 5.75 -30.63 19.72
CA MET A 1 6.34 -30.43 18.37
C MET A 1 5.52 -29.62 17.35
N PRO A 2 4.20 -29.35 17.49
CA PRO A 2 3.48 -28.49 16.51
C PRO A 2 3.73 -26.97 16.69
N VAL A 3 4.15 -26.55 17.88
CA VAL A 3 4.40 -25.12 18.21
C VAL A 3 5.59 -24.55 17.42
N THR A 4 6.64 -25.34 17.17
CA THR A 4 7.83 -24.91 16.43
C THR A 4 7.53 -24.66 14.95
N VAL A 5 6.71 -25.50 14.30
CA VAL A 5 6.38 -25.33 12.88
C VAL A 5 5.53 -24.07 12.65
N ASN A 6 4.52 -23.84 13.50
CA ASN A 6 3.68 -22.64 13.39
C ASN A 6 4.47 -21.36 13.67
N MET A 7 5.39 -21.37 14.64
CA MET A 7 6.28 -20.23 14.90
C MET A 7 7.25 -19.97 13.76
N VAL A 8 7.78 -21.01 13.13
CA VAL A 8 8.66 -20.87 11.95
C VAL A 8 7.90 -20.29 10.77
N ILE A 9 6.67 -20.76 10.51
CA ILE A 9 5.83 -20.23 9.42
C ILE A 9 5.47 -18.76 9.67
N ALA A 10 5.05 -18.41 10.89
CA ALA A 10 4.77 -17.02 11.25
C ALA A 10 6.01 -16.14 11.12
N GLY A 11 7.17 -16.62 11.56
CA GLY A 11 8.45 -15.93 11.39
C GLY A 11 8.82 -15.69 9.92
N LEU A 12 8.61 -16.70 9.06
CA LEU A 12 8.83 -16.57 7.62
C LEU A 12 7.90 -15.54 6.97
N ILE A 13 6.62 -15.51 7.37
CA ILE A 13 5.66 -14.51 6.89
C ILE A 13 6.12 -13.09 7.27
N VAL A 14 6.59 -12.90 8.51
CA VAL A 14 7.12 -11.61 8.97
C VAL A 14 8.34 -11.19 8.16
N VAL A 15 9.29 -12.11 7.94
CA VAL A 15 10.50 -11.82 7.14
C VAL A 15 10.13 -11.50 5.70
N ALA A 16 9.23 -12.26 5.08
CA ALA A 16 8.78 -12.02 3.72
C ALA A 16 8.06 -10.67 3.57
N ALA A 17 7.20 -10.32 4.52
CA ALA A 17 6.53 -9.01 4.56
C ALA A 17 7.55 -7.86 4.73
N ALA A 18 8.54 -8.02 5.61
CA ALA A 18 9.59 -7.05 5.83
C ALA A 18 10.46 -6.85 4.57
N LEU A 19 10.86 -7.93 3.91
CA LEU A 19 11.60 -7.88 2.65
C LEU A 19 10.77 -7.25 1.53
N GLY A 20 9.49 -7.61 1.41
CA GLY A 20 8.57 -7.02 0.44
C GLY A 20 8.41 -5.52 0.65
N LEU A 21 8.24 -5.07 1.91
CA LEU A 21 8.21 -3.65 2.25
C LEU A 21 9.56 -2.98 1.94
N ALA A 22 10.69 -3.63 2.24
CA ALA A 22 12.02 -3.10 1.93
C ALA A 22 12.18 -2.86 0.42
N PHE A 23 11.74 -3.78 -0.44
CA PHE A 23 11.75 -3.59 -1.89
C PHE A 23 10.87 -2.42 -2.34
N VAL A 24 9.65 -2.33 -1.80
CA VAL A 24 8.74 -1.19 -2.07
C VAL A 24 9.38 0.13 -1.63
N LYS A 25 10.05 0.13 -0.47
CA LYS A 25 10.77 1.29 0.07
C LYS A 25 11.99 1.65 -0.75
N VAL A 26 12.78 0.69 -1.22
CA VAL A 26 13.91 0.97 -2.12
C VAL A 26 13.41 1.69 -3.39
N GLY A 27 12.29 1.28 -3.96
CA GLY A 27 11.67 1.98 -5.10
C GLY A 27 11.15 3.39 -4.76
N GLU A 28 10.59 3.59 -3.56
CA GLU A 28 10.20 4.92 -3.07
C GLU A 28 11.40 5.85 -2.84
N LEU A 29 12.44 5.31 -2.22
CA LEU A 29 13.61 6.05 -1.76
C LEU A 29 14.68 6.17 -2.84
N ALA A 30 14.52 5.46 -3.96
CA ALA A 30 15.42 5.56 -5.11
C ALA A 30 15.56 7.02 -5.55
N GLY A 31 16.77 7.55 -5.37
CA GLY A 31 17.15 8.92 -5.70
C GLY A 31 16.63 10.01 -4.73
N LEU A 32 16.07 9.67 -3.56
CA LEU A 32 15.84 10.66 -2.50
C LEU A 32 17.16 11.33 -2.10
N GLY A 33 17.15 12.67 -1.98
CA GLY A 33 18.34 13.45 -1.62
C GLY A 33 19.32 13.75 -2.77
N ARG A 34 19.21 13.12 -3.93
CA ARG A 34 20.01 13.51 -5.11
C ARG A 34 19.35 14.70 -5.80
N PRO A 35 20.06 15.83 -6.01
CA PRO A 35 19.56 16.87 -6.90
C PRO A 35 19.48 16.26 -8.30
N ALA A 36 18.30 16.29 -8.91
CA ALA A 36 18.12 15.96 -10.31
C ALA A 36 18.11 17.29 -11.08
N PRO A 37 19.18 17.65 -11.80
CA PRO A 37 19.18 18.83 -12.66
C PRO A 37 18.01 18.76 -13.65
N ARG A 38 17.46 19.91 -14.05
CA ARG A 38 16.47 19.97 -15.14
C ARG A 38 17.02 19.24 -16.38
N GLY A 39 16.24 18.31 -16.93
CA GLY A 39 16.62 17.51 -18.11
C GLY A 39 17.54 16.31 -17.82
N SER A 40 17.81 15.94 -16.56
CA SER A 40 18.65 14.78 -16.23
C SER A 40 17.98 13.43 -16.47
N LEU A 41 16.65 13.40 -16.55
CA LEU A 41 15.91 12.19 -16.89
C LEU A 41 15.97 11.98 -18.40
N ARG A 42 16.89 11.10 -18.81
CA ARG A 42 17.01 10.65 -20.20
C ARG A 42 16.26 9.34 -20.37
N ALA A 43 15.34 9.34 -21.33
CA ALA A 43 14.71 8.15 -21.87
C ALA A 43 15.35 7.87 -23.25
N PRO A 44 15.03 6.75 -23.92
CA PRO A 44 15.38 6.57 -25.34
C PRO A 44 14.94 7.74 -26.24
N HIS A 45 14.02 8.58 -25.77
CA HIS A 45 13.43 9.75 -26.44
C HIS A 45 14.16 11.09 -26.18
N GLY A 46 15.34 11.06 -25.57
CA GLY A 46 16.10 12.26 -25.23
C GLY A 46 15.75 12.82 -23.85
N ARG A 47 15.96 14.13 -23.66
CA ARG A 47 15.72 14.76 -22.35
C ARG A 47 14.24 15.06 -22.15
N LEU A 48 13.84 15.03 -20.88
CA LEU A 48 12.53 15.47 -20.44
C LEU A 48 12.41 17.01 -20.55
N VAL A 49 11.39 17.48 -21.28
CA VAL A 49 11.18 18.91 -21.59
C VAL A 49 10.10 19.51 -20.69
N ARG A 50 8.92 18.88 -20.63
CA ARG A 50 7.80 19.33 -19.80
C ARG A 50 7.04 18.16 -19.21
N THR A 51 6.36 18.40 -18.11
CA THR A 51 5.48 17.43 -17.46
C THR A 51 4.18 18.07 -17.03
N ARG A 52 3.16 17.26 -16.77
CA ARG A 52 1.92 17.69 -16.13
C ARG A 52 1.43 16.62 -15.18
N CYS A 53 1.16 16.98 -13.93
CA CYS A 53 0.40 16.12 -13.03
C CYS A 53 -1.02 15.96 -13.58
N LEU A 54 -1.43 14.71 -13.83
CA LEU A 54 -2.77 14.40 -14.36
C LEU A 54 -3.81 14.26 -13.26
N ASP A 55 -3.37 14.14 -12.01
CA ASP A 55 -4.25 14.08 -10.85
C ASP A 55 -4.51 15.51 -10.33
N GLU A 56 -5.70 16.07 -10.57
CA GLU A 56 -6.21 17.32 -9.96
C GLU A 56 -6.81 17.05 -8.55
N PRO A 57 -6.88 18.06 -7.64
CA PRO A 57 -6.58 17.90 -6.21
C PRO A 57 -7.71 17.21 -5.43
N ALA A 58 -7.48 16.49 -4.33
CA ALA A 58 -6.37 16.49 -3.40
C ALA A 58 -5.97 15.06 -3.05
N ALA A 59 -4.66 14.81 -2.95
CA ALA A 59 -4.20 13.73 -2.10
C ALA A 59 -4.78 14.01 -0.70
N LEU A 60 -5.80 13.24 -0.30
CA LEU A 60 -6.42 13.35 1.03
C LEU A 60 -5.30 13.48 2.06
N GLY A 61 -5.41 14.46 2.96
CA GLY A 61 -4.47 14.60 4.06
C GLY A 61 -4.45 13.34 4.92
N PHE A 62 -3.38 13.15 5.70
CA PHE A 62 -3.21 11.97 6.55
C PHE A 62 -4.46 11.66 7.40
N ALA A 63 -5.03 12.68 8.06
CA ALA A 63 -6.22 12.52 8.89
C ALA A 63 -7.44 12.04 8.10
N ALA A 64 -7.66 12.57 6.90
CA ALA A 64 -8.78 12.15 6.05
C ALA A 64 -8.60 10.72 5.52
N ARG A 65 -7.36 10.32 5.19
CA ARG A 65 -7.05 8.92 4.84
C ARG A 65 -7.28 8.00 6.02
N LEU A 66 -6.80 8.38 7.19
CA LEU A 66 -6.96 7.59 8.41
C LEU A 66 -8.45 7.42 8.75
N ALA A 67 -9.27 8.46 8.60
CA ALA A 67 -10.71 8.36 8.80
C ALA A 67 -11.38 7.40 7.79
N ARG A 68 -11.01 7.48 6.51
CA ARG A 68 -11.51 6.60 5.44
C ARG A 68 -11.15 5.13 5.68
N LEU A 69 -9.95 4.86 6.20
CA LEU A 69 -9.44 3.52 6.46
C LEU A 69 -9.88 2.97 7.81
N GLY A 70 -9.94 3.83 8.81
CA GLY A 70 -10.20 3.47 10.21
C GLY A 70 -11.59 2.88 10.39
N ALA A 71 -12.64 3.46 9.81
CA ALA A 71 -14.00 2.97 9.97
C ALA A 71 -14.18 1.49 9.54
N PRO A 72 -13.82 1.07 8.30
CA PRO A 72 -13.97 -0.33 7.90
C PRO A 72 -13.04 -1.28 8.66
N LEU A 73 -11.82 -0.86 9.00
CA LEU A 73 -10.91 -1.68 9.81
C LEU A 73 -11.40 -1.85 11.26
N LEU A 74 -12.01 -0.81 11.84
CA LEU A 74 -12.66 -0.89 13.15
C LEU A 74 -13.85 -1.86 13.14
N VAL A 75 -14.59 -1.96 12.03
CA VAL A 75 -15.67 -2.95 11.88
C VAL A 75 -15.08 -4.37 11.89
N VAL A 76 -14.00 -4.63 11.16
CA VAL A 76 -13.30 -5.94 11.19
C VAL A 76 -12.84 -6.30 12.59
N LEU A 77 -12.21 -5.35 13.29
CA LEU A 77 -11.74 -5.54 14.67
C LEU A 77 -12.90 -5.79 15.63
N ALA A 78 -13.97 -4.99 15.56
CA ALA A 78 -15.14 -5.11 16.44
C ALA A 78 -15.84 -6.46 16.24
N LEU A 79 -16.00 -6.91 15.00
CA LEU A 79 -16.58 -8.22 14.70
C LEU A 79 -15.69 -9.36 15.23
N SER A 80 -14.37 -9.28 15.03
CA SER A 80 -13.43 -10.27 15.54
C SER A 80 -13.46 -10.37 17.06
N LEU A 81 -13.46 -9.22 17.76
CA LEU A 81 -13.57 -9.18 19.21
C LEU A 81 -14.94 -9.69 19.70
N ALA A 82 -16.04 -9.35 19.02
CA ALA A 82 -17.38 -9.85 19.37
C ALA A 82 -17.46 -11.38 19.24
N VAL A 83 -16.93 -11.94 18.16
CA VAL A 83 -16.83 -13.40 17.96
C VAL A 83 -15.97 -14.04 19.06
N GLY A 84 -14.86 -13.39 19.42
CA GLY A 84 -13.96 -13.81 20.50
C GLY A 84 -14.64 -13.84 21.88
N LEU A 85 -15.29 -12.75 22.24
CA LEU A 85 -15.96 -12.55 23.53
C LEU A 85 -17.24 -13.40 23.66
N ALA A 86 -17.92 -13.67 22.55
CA ALA A 86 -19.06 -14.60 22.51
C ALA A 86 -18.64 -16.08 22.63
N GLY A 87 -17.33 -16.38 22.62
CA GLY A 87 -16.81 -17.75 22.72
C GLY A 87 -16.99 -18.59 21.46
N LEU A 88 -17.42 -17.98 20.34
CA LEU A 88 -17.61 -18.67 19.06
C LEU A 88 -16.28 -19.12 18.45
N LEU A 89 -15.25 -18.29 18.60
CA LEU A 89 -13.85 -18.66 18.36
C LEU A 89 -13.01 -18.17 19.54
N PRO A 90 -12.29 -19.04 20.26
CA PRO A 90 -11.59 -18.64 21.47
C PRO A 90 -10.44 -17.67 21.17
N LEU A 91 -10.39 -16.55 21.90
CA LEU A 91 -9.28 -15.59 21.83
C LEU A 91 -7.92 -16.21 22.19
N GLY A 92 -7.90 -17.22 23.06
CA GLY A 92 -6.67 -17.96 23.38
C GLY A 92 -6.18 -18.88 22.25
N GLY A 93 -6.97 -19.06 21.18
CA GLY A 93 -6.61 -19.85 20.01
C GLY A 93 -5.93 -19.04 18.91
N VAL A 94 -5.31 -19.73 17.95
CA VAL A 94 -4.58 -19.11 16.82
C VAL A 94 -5.51 -18.76 15.65
N LEU A 95 -6.67 -19.42 15.55
CA LEU A 95 -7.55 -19.30 14.39
C LEU A 95 -8.16 -17.91 14.24
N LEU A 96 -8.73 -17.35 15.32
CA LEU A 96 -9.35 -16.03 15.29
C LEU A 96 -8.35 -14.92 14.90
N PRO A 97 -7.15 -14.83 15.52
CA PRO A 97 -6.14 -13.87 15.08
C PRO A 97 -5.66 -14.05 13.63
N SER A 98 -5.58 -15.30 13.15
CA SER A 98 -5.20 -15.56 11.77
C SER A 98 -6.25 -15.08 10.78
N LEU A 99 -7.54 -15.31 11.07
CA LEU A 99 -8.64 -14.84 10.22
C LEU A 99 -8.76 -13.32 10.24
N GLU A 100 -8.58 -12.69 11.41
CA GLU A 100 -8.62 -11.24 11.55
C GLU A 100 -7.49 -10.58 10.77
N LEU A 101 -6.24 -11.07 10.87
CA LEU A 101 -5.12 -10.59 10.05
C LEU A 101 -5.45 -10.63 8.56
N VAL A 102 -5.97 -11.76 8.07
CA VAL A 102 -6.31 -11.91 6.65
C VAL A 102 -7.42 -10.94 6.24
N ALA A 103 -8.45 -10.80 7.08
CA ALA A 103 -9.58 -9.90 6.81
C ALA A 103 -9.15 -8.43 6.83
N ALA A 104 -8.39 -8.00 7.85
CA ALA A 104 -7.89 -6.64 7.99
C ALA A 104 -7.03 -6.25 6.79
N VAL A 105 -6.03 -7.07 6.46
CA VAL A 105 -5.12 -6.85 5.32
C VAL A 105 -5.88 -6.84 3.99
N ALA A 106 -6.86 -7.72 3.80
CA ALA A 106 -7.68 -7.73 2.58
C ALA A 106 -8.51 -6.46 2.44
N VAL A 107 -9.11 -5.98 3.53
CA VAL A 107 -9.86 -4.72 3.58
C VAL A 107 -8.93 -3.53 3.31
N GLY A 108 -7.79 -3.44 4.01
CA GLY A 108 -6.79 -2.39 3.80
C GLY A 108 -6.26 -2.35 2.36
N LEU A 109 -5.99 -3.52 1.77
CA LEU A 109 -5.60 -3.67 0.38
C LEU A 109 -6.69 -3.18 -0.58
N GLY A 110 -7.93 -3.63 -0.39
CA GLY A 110 -9.06 -3.24 -1.25
C GLY A 110 -9.31 -1.74 -1.25
N LEU A 111 -9.19 -1.10 -0.09
CA LEU A 111 -9.42 0.34 0.06
C LEU A 111 -8.31 1.22 -0.53
N THR A 112 -7.09 0.68 -0.68
CA THR A 112 -5.90 1.44 -1.10
C THR A 112 -5.29 0.98 -2.42
N TYR A 113 -5.89 -0.03 -3.06
CA TYR A 113 -5.44 -0.60 -4.32
C TYR A 113 -5.25 0.47 -5.42
N ALA A 114 -6.26 1.33 -5.62
CA ALA A 114 -6.23 2.38 -6.65
C ALA A 114 -5.16 3.45 -6.39
N ASP A 115 -4.83 3.71 -5.13
CA ASP A 115 -3.92 4.78 -4.70
C ASP A 115 -2.45 4.41 -4.93
N ALA A 116 -2.10 3.12 -4.85
CA ALA A 116 -0.72 2.67 -4.70
C ALA A 116 -0.34 1.44 -5.57
N GLY A 117 -1.34 0.72 -6.06
CA GLY A 117 -1.18 -0.61 -6.65
C GLY A 117 -1.03 -1.71 -5.58
N PRO A 118 -1.26 -2.98 -5.97
CA PRO A 118 -1.49 -4.08 -5.03
C PRO A 118 -0.30 -4.37 -4.12
N TRP A 119 0.90 -4.51 -4.67
CA TRP A 119 2.10 -4.90 -3.91
C TRP A 119 2.51 -3.87 -2.87
N ARG A 120 2.29 -2.60 -3.17
CA ARG A 120 2.62 -1.49 -2.30
C ARG A 120 1.62 -1.40 -1.15
N ALA A 121 0.33 -1.42 -1.46
CA ALA A 121 -0.73 -1.49 -0.46
C ALA A 121 -0.56 -2.69 0.48
N LEU A 122 -0.33 -3.88 -0.09
CA LEU A 122 -0.06 -5.11 0.66
C LEU A 122 1.15 -4.98 1.59
N GLY A 123 2.25 -4.42 1.08
CA GLY A 123 3.48 -4.23 1.87
C GLY A 123 3.27 -3.31 3.07
N TYR A 124 2.53 -2.21 2.91
CA TYR A 124 2.22 -1.31 4.02
C TYR A 124 1.21 -1.91 5.02
N ALA A 125 0.17 -2.58 4.52
CA ALA A 125 -0.84 -3.22 5.36
C ALA A 125 -0.21 -4.29 6.26
N LEU A 126 0.52 -5.24 5.66
CA LEU A 126 1.19 -6.31 6.38
C LEU A 126 2.23 -5.77 7.36
N ALA A 127 3.05 -4.81 6.95
CA ALA A 127 4.07 -4.26 7.84
C ALA A 127 3.46 -3.53 9.04
N GLY A 128 2.44 -2.70 8.81
CA GLY A 128 1.73 -2.01 9.90
C GLY A 128 1.15 -3.02 10.89
N TYR A 129 0.38 -3.99 10.37
CA TYR A 129 -0.23 -5.02 11.20
C TYR A 129 0.80 -5.80 12.00
N LEU A 130 1.82 -6.34 11.34
CA LEU A 130 2.81 -7.21 11.98
C LEU A 130 3.67 -6.47 12.99
N ILE A 131 4.07 -5.22 12.72
CA ILE A 131 4.79 -4.41 13.71
C ILE A 131 3.92 -4.20 14.95
N GLY A 132 2.64 -3.88 14.76
CA GLY A 132 1.70 -3.63 15.87
C GLY A 132 1.48 -4.89 16.69
N GLY A 133 1.17 -5.99 16.01
CA GLY A 133 0.92 -7.28 16.63
C GLY A 133 2.14 -7.85 17.35
N VAL A 134 3.34 -7.76 16.78
CA VAL A 134 4.59 -8.21 17.42
C VAL A 134 4.91 -7.35 18.64
N ALA A 135 4.79 -6.03 18.55
CA ALA A 135 5.03 -5.13 19.67
C ALA A 135 4.04 -5.38 20.83
N ALA A 136 2.76 -5.54 20.51
CA ALA A 136 1.72 -5.90 21.47
C ALA A 136 1.98 -7.27 22.11
N THR A 137 2.30 -8.28 21.31
CA THR A 137 2.63 -9.62 21.81
C THR A 137 3.82 -9.56 22.78
N ALA A 138 4.90 -8.87 22.42
CA ALA A 138 6.07 -8.73 23.27
C ALA A 138 5.76 -7.98 24.58
N ALA A 139 5.00 -6.90 24.52
CA ALA A 139 4.55 -6.16 25.70
C ALA A 139 3.64 -7.03 26.59
N GLY A 140 2.69 -7.75 25.99
CA GLY A 140 1.77 -8.64 26.67
C GLY A 140 2.48 -9.80 27.38
N LEU A 141 3.47 -10.42 26.73
CA LEU A 141 4.31 -11.46 27.36
C LEU A 141 5.09 -10.92 28.57
N GLY A 142 5.46 -9.63 28.58
CA GLY A 142 6.15 -9.00 29.69
C GLY A 142 5.24 -8.59 30.86
N VAL A 143 3.96 -8.27 30.60
CA VAL A 143 3.04 -7.69 31.61
C VAL A 143 2.00 -8.68 32.11
N MET A 144 1.54 -9.60 31.26
CA MET A 144 0.47 -10.57 31.54
C MET A 144 0.87 -11.99 31.09
N PRO A 145 1.97 -12.55 31.63
CA PRO A 145 2.46 -13.84 31.21
C PRO A 145 1.43 -14.94 31.48
N GLY A 146 1.13 -15.75 30.45
CA GLY A 146 0.19 -16.86 30.54
C GLY A 146 -1.26 -16.52 30.16
N ASP A 147 -1.62 -15.23 30.07
CA ASP A 147 -2.95 -14.82 29.58
C ASP A 147 -2.94 -14.66 28.05
N VAL A 148 -2.93 -15.81 27.36
CA VAL A 148 -2.88 -15.85 25.89
C VAL A 148 -4.08 -15.14 25.25
N ALA A 149 -5.25 -15.18 25.89
CA ALA A 149 -6.45 -14.54 25.36
C ALA A 149 -6.33 -13.02 25.39
N ALA A 150 -5.85 -12.45 26.50
CA ALA A 150 -5.61 -11.01 26.60
C ALA A 150 -4.49 -10.54 25.66
N ILE A 151 -3.40 -11.32 25.55
CA ILE A 151 -2.31 -11.02 24.61
C ILE A 151 -2.82 -11.02 23.17
N ASN A 152 -3.60 -12.02 22.76
CA ASN A 152 -4.16 -12.08 21.42
C ASN A 152 -5.12 -10.91 21.18
N GLY A 153 -6.00 -10.57 22.13
CA GLY A 153 -6.88 -9.40 22.01
C GLY A 153 -6.10 -8.10 21.82
N LEU A 154 -5.03 -7.89 22.56
CA LEU A 154 -4.12 -6.75 22.41
C LEU A 154 -3.45 -6.75 21.02
N THR A 155 -3.03 -7.91 20.54
CA THR A 155 -2.41 -8.10 19.21
C THR A 155 -3.36 -7.73 18.08
N LEU A 156 -4.64 -8.12 18.15
CA LEU A 156 -5.65 -7.71 17.16
C LEU A 156 -5.74 -6.18 17.12
N VAL A 157 -5.97 -5.56 18.27
CA VAL A 157 -6.14 -4.10 18.37
C VAL A 157 -4.93 -3.35 17.83
N ALA A 158 -3.72 -3.71 18.29
CA ALA A 158 -2.51 -3.03 17.87
C ALA A 158 -2.18 -3.28 16.40
N GLY A 159 -2.41 -4.49 15.90
CA GLY A 159 -2.24 -4.85 14.50
C GLY A 159 -3.14 -4.01 13.60
N THR A 160 -4.45 -4.04 13.83
CA THR A 160 -5.41 -3.27 13.02
C THR A 160 -5.14 -1.76 13.07
N VAL A 161 -4.77 -1.22 14.24
CA VAL A 161 -4.46 0.22 14.41
C VAL A 161 -3.20 0.60 13.63
N LEU A 162 -2.10 -0.16 13.76
CA LEU A 162 -0.88 0.17 13.04
C LEU A 162 -1.00 -0.09 11.54
N GLU A 163 -1.83 -1.03 11.09
CA GLU A 163 -2.21 -1.17 9.69
C GLU A 163 -2.86 0.12 9.16
N ALA A 164 -3.89 0.62 9.84
CA ALA A 164 -4.59 1.84 9.43
C ALA A 164 -3.63 3.04 9.36
N LEU A 165 -2.74 3.18 10.34
CA LEU A 165 -1.72 4.23 10.38
C LEU A 165 -0.70 4.08 9.25
N ALA A 166 -0.22 2.86 8.99
CA ALA A 166 0.73 2.58 7.92
C ALA A 166 0.13 2.91 6.55
N LEU A 167 -1.10 2.47 6.29
CA LEU A 167 -1.83 2.75 5.04
C LEU A 167 -2.17 4.24 4.90
N ALA A 168 -2.54 4.93 5.97
CA ALA A 168 -2.75 6.38 5.93
C ALA A 168 -1.46 7.14 5.64
N TRP A 169 -0.31 6.63 6.13
CA TRP A 169 1.01 7.22 5.89
C TRP A 169 1.60 6.87 4.53
N MET A 170 1.07 5.84 3.86
CA MET A 170 1.51 5.38 2.55
C MET A 170 1.43 6.52 1.53
N PRO A 171 2.55 6.91 0.89
CA PRO A 171 2.52 7.89 -0.20
C PRO A 171 1.63 7.41 -1.35
N PRO A 172 0.77 8.25 -1.94
CA PRO A 172 0.03 7.86 -3.14
C PRO A 172 0.99 7.77 -4.35
N LYS A 173 0.56 7.03 -5.38
CA LYS A 173 1.16 7.10 -6.71
C LYS A 173 0.37 8.08 -7.57
N ARG A 174 1.07 9.08 -8.09
CA ARG A 174 0.49 10.08 -8.98
C ARG A 174 0.79 9.78 -10.44
N ALA A 175 -0.19 10.03 -11.29
CA ALA A 175 -0.05 10.01 -12.73
C ALA A 175 0.58 11.32 -13.24
N TRP A 176 1.62 11.18 -14.03
CA TRP A 176 2.34 12.28 -14.66
C TRP A 176 2.39 12.06 -16.17
N ALA A 177 1.92 13.04 -16.93
CA ALA A 177 2.26 13.17 -18.33
C ALA A 177 3.65 13.77 -18.47
N ARG A 178 4.41 13.31 -19.47
CA ARG A 178 5.76 13.76 -19.75
C ARG A 178 6.02 13.83 -21.25
N GLU A 179 6.63 14.93 -21.67
CA GLU A 179 7.10 15.14 -23.05
C GLU A 179 8.63 15.21 -23.11
N PHE A 180 9.19 14.60 -24.14
CA PHE A 180 10.62 14.57 -24.42
C PHE A 180 11.02 15.45 -25.61
N GLU A 181 12.32 15.68 -25.79
CA GLU A 181 12.89 16.54 -26.84
C GLU A 181 12.47 16.15 -28.26
N ASP A 182 12.25 14.86 -28.52
CA ASP A 182 11.79 14.34 -29.82
C ASP A 182 10.27 14.52 -30.06
N GLY A 183 9.55 15.17 -29.13
CA GLY A 183 8.10 15.33 -29.16
C GLY A 183 7.33 14.08 -28.74
N HIS A 184 8.01 13.03 -28.27
CA HIS A 184 7.36 11.87 -27.69
C HIS A 184 6.66 12.26 -26.40
N VAL A 185 5.40 11.82 -26.26
CA VAL A 185 4.60 12.02 -25.05
C VAL A 185 4.16 10.66 -24.54
N ASN A 186 4.34 10.42 -23.25
CA ASN A 186 3.73 9.30 -22.57
C ASN A 186 3.37 9.68 -21.14
N ALA A 187 2.82 8.75 -20.38
CA ALA A 187 2.47 9.00 -18.99
C ALA A 187 2.87 7.81 -18.09
N ILE A 188 3.17 8.13 -16.83
CA ILE A 188 3.69 7.17 -15.85
C ILE A 188 3.11 7.47 -14.46
N ARG A 189 2.89 6.42 -13.66
CA ARG A 189 2.54 6.57 -12.24
C ARG A 189 3.77 6.38 -11.37
N VAL A 190 4.10 7.40 -10.56
CA VAL A 190 5.25 7.37 -9.64
C VAL A 190 4.83 7.74 -8.23
N SER A 191 5.52 7.19 -7.23
CA SER A 191 5.26 7.53 -5.83
C SER A 191 5.59 9.01 -5.55
N ASP A 192 4.73 9.68 -4.78
CA ASP A 192 4.88 11.09 -4.43
C ASP A 192 6.18 11.43 -3.69
N ARG A 193 6.82 10.46 -3.02
CA ARG A 193 8.10 10.66 -2.32
C ARG A 193 9.33 10.35 -3.19
N SER A 194 9.14 9.84 -4.41
CA SER A 194 10.25 9.44 -5.28
C SER A 194 11.04 10.64 -5.83
N ALA A 195 12.28 10.39 -6.25
CA ALA A 195 13.09 11.39 -6.97
C ALA A 195 12.47 11.81 -8.30
N ALA A 196 11.86 10.85 -9.00
CA ALA A 196 11.14 11.10 -10.24
C ALA A 196 10.01 12.10 -10.04
N ALA A 197 9.19 11.93 -8.98
CA ALA A 197 8.12 12.88 -8.67
C ALA A 197 8.64 14.30 -8.40
N ARG A 198 9.79 14.45 -7.74
CA ARG A 198 10.42 15.78 -7.55
C ARG A 198 10.92 16.38 -8.86
N ALA A 199 11.55 15.57 -9.72
CA ALA A 199 12.03 16.01 -11.02
C ALA A 199 10.88 16.41 -11.95
N PHE A 200 9.76 15.69 -11.92
CA PHE A 200 8.55 16.04 -12.66
C PHE A 200 7.94 17.34 -12.13
N ARG A 201 7.78 17.51 -10.81
CA ARG A 201 7.30 18.78 -10.23
C ARG A 201 8.15 20.01 -10.64
N ALA A 202 9.46 19.85 -10.83
CA ALA A 202 10.34 20.94 -11.26
C ALA A 202 10.17 21.37 -12.73
N LEU A 203 9.49 20.54 -13.54
CA LEU A 203 9.16 20.73 -14.95
C LEU A 203 7.64 20.72 -15.19
N ASP A 204 6.85 20.91 -14.13
CA ASP A 204 5.38 20.92 -14.23
C ASP A 204 4.92 22.17 -14.97
N ASP A 205 4.20 21.97 -16.07
CA ASP A 205 3.58 23.00 -16.88
C ASP A 205 2.05 22.84 -16.78
N PRO A 206 1.38 23.61 -15.90
CA PRO A 206 -0.07 23.49 -15.70
C PRO A 206 -0.87 23.98 -16.91
N ALA A 207 -0.29 24.81 -17.78
CA ALA A 207 -0.94 25.31 -18.98
C ALA A 207 -0.92 24.27 -20.12
N TRP A 208 0.09 23.40 -20.14
CA TRP A 208 0.21 22.35 -21.16
C TRP A 208 -0.91 21.32 -21.06
N ARG A 209 -1.62 21.07 -22.16
CA ARG A 209 -2.60 19.99 -22.26
C ARG A 209 -1.98 18.82 -23.04
N PRO A 210 -1.59 17.71 -22.37
CA PRO A 210 -1.02 16.57 -23.05
C PRO A 210 -2.04 15.92 -24.00
N PRO A 211 -1.62 15.43 -25.17
CA PRO A 211 -2.50 14.72 -26.11
C PRO A 211 -3.16 13.50 -25.43
N ALA A 212 -4.49 13.48 -25.39
CA ALA A 212 -5.27 12.50 -24.64
C ALA A 212 -5.05 11.05 -25.14
N ASP A 213 -4.84 10.88 -26.45
CA ASP A 213 -4.52 9.61 -27.11
C ASP A 213 -3.20 9.00 -26.62
N ARG A 214 -2.23 9.82 -26.22
CA ARG A 214 -0.88 9.39 -25.81
C ARG A 214 -0.74 9.12 -24.31
N ILE A 215 -1.74 9.49 -23.51
CA ILE A 215 -1.73 9.35 -22.04
C ILE A 215 -2.81 8.41 -21.50
N ARG A 216 -3.63 7.79 -22.36
CA ARG A 216 -4.74 6.90 -21.96
C ARG A 216 -4.30 5.81 -20.98
N HIS A 217 -3.09 5.27 -21.15
CA HIS A 217 -2.56 4.20 -20.31
C HIS A 217 -2.26 4.61 -18.86
N ALA A 218 -2.06 5.90 -18.58
CA ALA A 218 -1.81 6.36 -17.20
C ALA A 218 -3.08 6.47 -16.35
N HIS A 219 -4.24 6.62 -17.00
CA HIS A 219 -5.55 6.48 -16.36
C HIS A 219 -6.02 5.02 -16.33
N ALA A 220 -5.50 4.16 -17.23
CA ALA A 220 -6.01 2.81 -17.47
C ALA A 220 -5.44 1.68 -16.59
N VAL A 221 -4.83 1.97 -15.43
CA VAL A 221 -4.53 0.89 -14.47
C VAL A 221 -5.82 0.32 -13.83
N ASP A 222 -6.97 0.98 -14.03
CA ASP A 222 -8.27 0.47 -13.60
C ASP A 222 -8.97 -0.46 -14.63
N VAL A 223 -8.51 -0.58 -15.89
CA VAL A 223 -9.29 -1.25 -16.96
C VAL A 223 -8.61 -2.50 -17.59
N VAL A 224 -7.35 -2.79 -17.25
CA VAL A 224 -6.62 -3.93 -17.86
C VAL A 224 -7.12 -5.32 -17.38
N ARG A 225 -8.04 -5.37 -16.40
CA ARG A 225 -8.73 -6.62 -16.02
C ARG A 225 -10.12 -6.81 -16.65
N GLU A 226 -10.80 -5.73 -17.05
CA GLU A 226 -12.13 -5.84 -17.70
C GLU A 226 -12.01 -6.10 -19.21
N THR A 227 -11.09 -5.41 -19.90
CA THR A 227 -11.01 -5.51 -21.38
C THR A 227 -10.31 -6.76 -21.92
N ARG A 228 -9.54 -7.50 -21.11
CA ARG A 228 -8.96 -8.80 -21.56
C ARG A 228 -9.94 -9.97 -21.36
N LYS A 229 -10.98 -9.80 -20.55
CA LYS A 229 -12.02 -10.83 -20.35
C LYS A 229 -13.20 -10.66 -21.32
N GLU A 230 -13.45 -9.44 -21.80
CA GLU A 230 -14.54 -9.17 -22.77
C GLU A 230 -14.13 -9.23 -24.24
N ARG A 231 -12.84 -9.44 -24.57
CA ARG A 231 -12.34 -9.43 -25.95
C ARG A 231 -11.50 -10.65 -26.36
N GLY A 232 -11.58 -11.72 -25.59
CA GLY A 232 -10.78 -12.91 -25.78
C GLY A 232 -11.57 -14.22 -25.82
N ASP A 233 -12.87 -14.18 -26.13
CA ASP A 233 -13.65 -15.39 -26.38
C ASP A 233 -14.81 -15.17 -27.36
N ASP A 234 -14.61 -14.35 -28.40
CA ASP A 234 -15.50 -14.28 -29.56
C ASP A 234 -14.68 -14.03 -30.83
N GLY A 235 -14.34 -15.13 -31.53
CA GLY A 235 -14.10 -15.17 -32.98
C GLY A 235 -12.68 -14.92 -33.48
N GLU A 236 -11.85 -15.96 -33.52
CA GLU A 236 -11.46 -16.71 -34.74
C GLU A 236 -10.60 -17.94 -34.38
#